data_AF-A0A5C1PYG2-F1
#
_entry.id   AF-A0A5C1PYG2-F1
#
_cell.length_a   1.000
_cell.length_b   1.000
_cell.length_c   1.000
_cell.angle_alpha   90.00
_cell.angle_beta   90.00
_cell.angle_gamma   90.00
#
_symmetry.space_group_name_H-M   'P 1'
#
loop_
_entity.id
_entity.type
_entity.pdbx_description
1 polymer ?
#
loop_
_entity_poly.entity_id
_entity_poly.type
_entity_poly.pdbx_seq_one_letter_code
_entity_poly.pdbx_strand_id
1 'polypeptide(L)'
;MHLHDTEPTSPEYAAHQSPEEGFINPVYHSIAINSGVAAKIEQGDTIWLFSQLSSPWGNFPPSLDGKIEVAKIDKNNNMPGRYRFDAGIESRWYPLYDASTLVSKISTTNAARKIQPLLSANQQTVGQALRFPREIFNPRCLIDHATAIEQMAPDFISYRIQDGTEQAFGLARRLIQNGRSVFWDRWSLPRRLSERHQEVDAAALDEHIMEIIRGSRVVWGVSSELYGLTGSYSQLEKQFSEQLGKFREFPPWRAD
;
A
#
# COMPACT_ATOMS: atom_id res chain seq x y z
N MET A 1 -45.99 9.68 5.48
CA MET A 1 -45.40 11.02 5.27
C MET A 1 -43.97 10.78 4.85
N HIS A 2 -43.70 10.86 3.54
CA HIS A 2 -42.39 10.64 2.95
C HIS A 2 -41.45 11.77 3.37
N LEU A 3 -40.40 11.43 4.12
CA LEU A 3 -39.19 12.24 4.16
C LEU A 3 -38.24 11.63 3.12
N HIS A 4 -38.11 12.35 2.02
CA HIS A 4 -36.99 12.18 1.09
C HIS A 4 -35.71 12.58 1.85
N ASP A 5 -35.08 11.61 2.50
CA ASP A 5 -33.64 11.70 2.73
C ASP A 5 -32.98 11.34 1.41
N THR A 6 -32.56 12.38 0.69
CA THR A 6 -31.63 12.23 -0.41
C THR A 6 -30.38 11.58 0.16
N GLU A 7 -30.12 10.34 -0.25
CA GLU A 7 -28.83 9.69 -0.04
C GLU A 7 -27.73 10.70 -0.42
N PRO A 8 -26.69 10.89 0.41
CA PRO A 8 -25.54 11.66 -0.01
C PRO A 8 -25.01 10.98 -1.27
N THR A 9 -25.08 11.69 -2.39
CA THR A 9 -24.52 11.23 -3.67
C THR A 9 -23.06 10.89 -3.43
N SER A 10 -22.75 9.59 -3.44
CA SER A 10 -21.37 9.12 -3.35
C SER A 10 -20.59 9.83 -4.47
N PRO A 11 -19.45 10.48 -4.18
CA PRO A 11 -18.74 11.22 -5.21
C PRO A 11 -18.50 10.31 -6.42
N GLU A 12 -18.83 10.72 -7.65
CA GLU A 12 -18.71 9.94 -8.92
C GLU A 12 -17.31 9.31 -9.17
N TYR A 13 -16.33 9.61 -8.32
CA TYR A 13 -15.01 9.00 -8.25
C TYR A 13 -15.00 7.60 -7.61
N ALA A 14 -16.02 7.26 -6.84
CA ALA A 14 -16.34 5.92 -6.39
C ALA A 14 -17.27 5.31 -7.44
N ALA A 15 -16.72 4.97 -8.60
CA ALA A 15 -17.40 4.00 -9.47
C ALA A 15 -17.82 2.82 -8.60
N HIS A 16 -19.03 2.27 -8.79
CA HIS A 16 -19.51 1.10 -8.07
C HIS A 16 -18.50 -0.03 -8.24
N GLN A 17 -17.59 -0.15 -7.28
CA GLN A 17 -16.67 -1.26 -7.18
C GLN A 17 -17.42 -2.38 -6.50
N SER A 18 -17.18 -3.62 -6.92
CA SER A 18 -17.64 -4.72 -6.09
C SER A 18 -17.02 -4.57 -4.69
N PRO A 19 -17.67 -5.04 -3.64
CA PRO A 19 -17.18 -4.76 -2.29
C PRO A 19 -15.81 -5.38 -1.95
N GLU A 20 -15.35 -6.31 -2.78
CA GLU A 20 -14.04 -6.99 -2.72
C GLU A 20 -12.97 -6.33 -3.62
N GLU A 21 -13.38 -5.47 -4.56
CA GLU A 21 -12.51 -4.91 -5.60
C GLU A 21 -11.48 -3.94 -5.02
N GLY A 22 -10.20 -4.31 -5.11
CA GLY A 22 -9.08 -3.44 -4.74
C GLY A 22 -8.22 -3.97 -3.60
N PHE A 23 -8.70 -4.96 -2.84
CA PHE A 23 -7.94 -5.59 -1.76
C PHE A 23 -6.80 -6.46 -2.27
N ILE A 24 -7.15 -7.42 -3.12
CA ILE A 24 -6.18 -8.41 -3.63
C ILE A 24 -5.21 -7.73 -4.59
N ASN A 25 -5.74 -6.96 -5.55
CA ASN A 25 -4.96 -6.27 -6.57
C ASN A 25 -5.49 -4.84 -6.76
N PRO A 26 -4.63 -3.89 -7.19
CA PRO A 26 -5.10 -2.58 -7.62
C PRO A 26 -6.15 -2.72 -8.73
N VAL A 27 -7.20 -1.90 -8.70
CA VAL A 27 -8.25 -1.88 -9.74
C VAL A 27 -8.02 -0.74 -10.74
N TYR A 28 -7.57 0.42 -10.26
CA TYR A 28 -7.20 1.53 -11.14
C TYR A 28 -6.29 2.56 -10.46
N HIS A 29 -5.47 3.23 -11.26
CA HIS A 29 -4.80 4.47 -10.90
C HIS A 29 -5.51 5.67 -11.52
N SER A 30 -5.49 6.83 -10.86
CA SER A 30 -6.00 8.05 -11.48
C SER A 30 -5.11 9.24 -11.19
N ILE A 31 -4.82 10.02 -12.22
CA ILE A 31 -3.92 11.17 -12.16
C ILE A 31 -4.67 12.39 -12.70
N ALA A 32 -4.69 13.48 -11.93
CA ALA A 32 -5.37 14.74 -12.28
C ALA A 32 -4.56 15.62 -13.27
N ILE A 33 -3.51 15.07 -13.86
CA ILE A 33 -2.61 15.75 -14.79
C ILE A 33 -2.66 14.97 -16.10
N ASN A 34 -3.13 15.62 -17.14
CA ASN A 34 -3.29 15.07 -18.48
C ASN A 34 -2.16 15.51 -19.44
N SER A 35 -0.97 15.79 -18.91
CA SER A 35 0.18 16.27 -19.66
C SER A 35 1.48 15.58 -19.25
N GLY A 36 2.54 15.79 -20.03
CA GLY A 36 3.85 15.20 -19.76
C GLY A 36 3.85 13.67 -19.85
N VAL A 37 4.49 13.00 -18.90
CA VAL A 37 4.60 11.53 -18.87
C VAL A 37 3.23 10.88 -18.77
N ALA A 38 2.29 11.43 -18.00
CA ALA A 38 0.96 10.86 -17.83
C ALA A 38 0.18 10.74 -19.16
N ALA A 39 0.41 11.66 -20.10
CA ALA A 39 -0.22 11.64 -21.43
C ALA A 39 0.40 10.65 -22.42
N LYS A 40 1.60 10.15 -22.12
CA LYS A 40 2.31 9.17 -22.93
C LYS A 40 2.06 7.73 -22.49
N ILE A 41 1.39 7.53 -21.35
CA ILE A 41 1.07 6.19 -20.87
C ILE A 41 0.11 5.53 -21.85
N GLU A 42 0.42 4.31 -22.24
CA GLU A 42 -0.34 3.48 -23.16
C GLU A 42 -0.79 2.17 -22.49
N GLN A 43 -1.72 1.47 -23.14
CA GLN A 43 -2.08 0.12 -22.72
C GLN A 43 -0.86 -0.80 -22.83
N GLY A 44 -0.62 -1.61 -21.80
CA GLY A 44 0.56 -2.46 -21.68
C GLY A 44 1.72 -1.83 -20.90
N ASP A 45 1.69 -0.52 -20.62
CA ASP A 45 2.67 0.11 -19.73
C ASP A 45 2.48 -0.33 -18.28
N THR A 46 3.53 -0.16 -17.47
CA THR A 46 3.47 -0.37 -16.02
C THR A 46 3.67 0.93 -15.25
N ILE A 47 2.71 1.27 -14.39
CA ILE A 47 2.83 2.35 -13.41
C ILE A 47 3.32 1.75 -12.09
N TRP A 48 4.48 2.21 -11.63
CA TRP A 48 5.05 1.82 -10.34
C TRP A 48 4.72 2.87 -9.29
N LEU A 49 4.19 2.42 -8.15
CA LEU A 49 3.78 3.28 -7.04
C LEU A 49 4.79 3.17 -5.90
N PHE A 50 5.24 4.30 -5.41
CA PHE A 50 6.10 4.40 -4.24
C PHE A 50 5.43 5.21 -3.17
N SER A 51 5.76 4.89 -1.92
CA SER A 51 5.45 5.76 -0.81
C SER A 51 6.60 5.88 0.17
N GLN A 52 6.48 6.89 1.02
CA GLN A 52 7.32 7.07 2.19
C GLN A 52 6.41 7.49 3.33
N LEU A 53 6.27 6.62 4.34
CA LEU A 53 5.44 6.90 5.49
C LEU A 53 6.18 7.80 6.49
N SER A 54 5.56 8.93 6.83
CA SER A 54 6.03 9.89 7.83
C SER A 54 5.02 9.95 8.97
N SER A 55 5.49 9.86 10.21
CA SER A 55 4.67 9.98 11.42
C SER A 55 5.37 10.89 12.45
N PRO A 56 4.68 11.31 13.53
CA PRO A 56 5.34 12.01 14.65
C PRO A 56 6.48 11.21 15.30
N TRP A 57 6.49 9.88 15.17
CA TRP A 57 7.51 8.99 15.73
C TRP A 57 8.69 8.73 14.79
N GLY A 58 8.67 9.34 13.60
CA GLY A 58 9.75 9.30 12.62
C GLY A 58 9.29 8.88 11.23
N ASN A 59 10.25 8.50 10.40
CA ASN A 59 10.02 8.16 8.99
C ASN A 59 10.41 6.71 8.70
N PHE A 60 9.65 6.08 7.83
CA PHE A 60 10.08 4.85 7.17
C PHE A 60 11.02 5.17 6.00
N PRO A 61 11.86 4.21 5.59
CA PRO A 61 12.45 4.26 4.26
C PRO A 61 11.35 4.29 3.19
N PRO A 62 11.67 4.73 1.95
CA PRO A 62 10.76 4.56 0.84
C PRO A 62 10.40 3.09 0.64
N SER A 63 9.17 2.81 0.23
CA SER A 63 8.66 1.49 -0.13
C SER A 63 8.11 1.51 -1.55
N LEU A 64 8.23 0.38 -2.24
CA LEU A 64 7.46 0.11 -3.45
C LEU A 64 6.09 -0.42 -3.00
N ASP A 65 5.03 0.33 -3.25
CA ASP A 65 3.69 0.02 -2.73
C ASP A 65 2.88 -0.84 -3.69
N GLY A 66 3.12 -0.71 -4.99
CA GLY A 66 2.39 -1.49 -5.97
C GLY A 66 2.85 -1.30 -7.41
N LYS A 67 2.37 -2.21 -8.26
CA LYS A 67 2.49 -2.13 -9.72
C LYS A 67 1.11 -2.17 -10.34
N ILE A 68 0.89 -1.34 -11.35
CA ILE A 68 -0.34 -1.28 -12.12
C ILE A 68 0.04 -1.51 -13.58
N GLU A 69 -0.30 -2.67 -14.11
CA GLU A 69 -0.25 -2.91 -15.55
C GLU A 69 -1.46 -2.26 -16.19
N VAL A 70 -1.25 -1.36 -17.14
CA VAL A 70 -2.32 -0.56 -17.71
C VAL A 70 -3.10 -1.41 -18.71
N ALA A 71 -4.28 -1.87 -18.32
CA ALA A 71 -5.18 -2.65 -19.18
C ALA A 71 -6.03 -1.75 -20.09
N LYS A 72 -6.48 -0.61 -19.55
CA LYS A 72 -7.30 0.34 -20.29
C LYS A 72 -7.06 1.76 -19.78
N ILE A 73 -7.22 2.74 -20.66
CA ILE A 73 -7.10 4.15 -20.33
C ILE A 73 -8.42 4.85 -20.63
N ASP A 74 -9.00 5.49 -19.62
CA ASP A 74 -10.11 6.42 -19.78
C ASP A 74 -9.61 7.85 -19.59
N LYS A 75 -9.65 8.61 -20.69
CA LYS A 75 -9.16 10.00 -20.76
C LYS A 75 -10.23 11.04 -20.46
N ASN A 76 -11.50 10.62 -20.44
CA ASN A 76 -12.68 11.49 -20.36
C ASN A 76 -13.69 10.92 -19.36
N ASN A 77 -13.24 10.44 -18.20
CA ASN A 77 -14.08 9.84 -17.15
C ASN A 77 -15.04 10.87 -16.51
N ASN A 78 -15.95 11.43 -17.33
CA ASN A 78 -16.85 12.55 -17.11
C ASN A 78 -16.25 13.80 -16.45
N MET A 79 -14.91 13.88 -16.37
CA MET A 79 -14.19 14.96 -15.72
C MET A 79 -13.01 15.43 -16.57
N PRO A 80 -13.05 16.68 -17.07
CA PRO A 80 -11.96 17.25 -17.83
C PRO A 80 -10.64 17.22 -17.04
N GLY A 81 -9.57 16.74 -17.67
CA GLY A 81 -8.21 16.85 -17.12
C GLY A 81 -7.73 15.69 -16.26
N ARG A 82 -8.51 14.61 -16.10
CA ARG A 82 -8.10 13.45 -15.31
C ARG A 82 -8.03 12.18 -16.17
N TYR A 83 -6.92 11.46 -16.05
CA TYR A 83 -6.77 10.13 -16.63
C TYR A 83 -7.03 9.07 -15.58
N ARG A 84 -7.76 8.03 -15.98
CA ARG A 84 -7.96 6.79 -15.25
C ARG A 84 -7.27 5.66 -16.03
N PHE A 85 -6.44 4.91 -15.32
CA PHE A 85 -5.70 3.76 -15.84
C PHE A 85 -6.25 2.53 -15.12
N ASP A 86 -7.07 1.75 -15.79
CA ASP A 86 -7.59 0.50 -15.24
C ASP A 86 -6.46 -0.53 -15.19
N ALA A 87 -6.41 -1.25 -14.08
CA ALA A 87 -5.37 -2.21 -13.77
C ALA A 87 -5.65 -3.56 -14.45
N GLY A 88 -4.61 -4.17 -15.01
CA GLY A 88 -4.62 -5.54 -15.50
C GLY A 88 -4.46 -6.56 -14.37
N ILE A 89 -4.72 -7.83 -14.69
CA ILE A 89 -4.76 -8.95 -13.73
C ILE A 89 -3.43 -9.20 -13.00
N GLU A 90 -2.30 -8.82 -13.61
CA GLU A 90 -0.97 -8.95 -13.02
C GLU A 90 -0.57 -7.74 -12.16
N SER A 91 -1.44 -6.75 -11.99
CA SER A 91 -1.23 -5.65 -11.04
C SER A 91 -1.20 -6.19 -9.61
N ARG A 92 -0.39 -5.61 -8.73
CA ARG A 92 -0.19 -6.09 -7.36
C ARG A 92 0.00 -4.95 -6.38
N TRP A 93 -0.48 -5.16 -5.14
CA TRP A 93 -0.03 -4.41 -3.97
C TRP A 93 1.16 -5.13 -3.33
N TYR A 94 2.07 -4.36 -2.76
CA TYR A 94 3.24 -4.87 -2.08
C TYR A 94 3.20 -4.51 -0.59
N PRO A 95 3.58 -5.45 0.30
CA PRO A 95 3.83 -5.13 1.70
C PRO A 95 4.98 -4.13 1.84
N LEU A 96 5.06 -3.47 2.99
CA LEU A 96 6.12 -2.51 3.27
C LEU A 96 7.49 -3.19 3.26
N TYR A 97 8.41 -2.67 2.46
CA TYR A 97 9.77 -3.18 2.34
C TYR A 97 10.74 -2.06 1.95
N ASP A 98 11.98 -2.12 2.42
CA ASP A 98 12.96 -1.05 2.21
C ASP A 98 13.39 -0.97 0.74
N ALA A 99 12.94 0.08 0.05
CA ALA A 99 13.28 0.39 -1.33
C ALA A 99 14.42 1.43 -1.45
N SER A 100 15.14 1.78 -0.38
CA SER A 100 16.18 2.81 -0.41
C SER A 100 17.27 2.51 -1.45
N THR A 101 17.72 1.25 -1.52
CA THR A 101 18.71 0.80 -2.49
C THR A 101 18.17 0.66 -3.91
N LEU A 102 16.86 0.41 -4.05
CA LEU A 102 16.17 0.42 -5.33
C LEU A 102 16.12 1.85 -5.88
N VAL A 103 15.65 2.80 -5.08
CA VAL A 103 15.50 4.22 -5.46
C VAL A 103 16.82 4.81 -5.99
N SER A 104 17.97 4.48 -5.38
CA SER A 104 19.27 4.96 -5.83
C SER A 104 19.71 4.40 -7.19
N LYS A 105 19.10 3.29 -7.64
CA LYS A 105 19.41 2.64 -8.94
C LYS A 105 18.47 3.09 -10.05
N ILE A 106 17.33 3.71 -9.72
CA ILE A 106 16.35 4.12 -10.71
C ILE A 106 16.90 5.27 -11.54
N SER A 107 16.86 5.08 -12.86
CA SER A 107 17.15 6.12 -13.85
C SER A 107 15.88 6.47 -14.60
N THR A 108 15.69 7.77 -14.84
CA THR A 108 14.54 8.34 -15.52
C THR A 108 14.95 9.04 -16.80
N THR A 109 14.02 9.14 -17.74
CA THR A 109 14.20 9.88 -19.00
C THR A 109 13.44 11.20 -18.91
N ASN A 110 14.10 12.31 -19.22
CA ASN A 110 13.44 13.62 -19.27
C ASN A 110 12.87 13.92 -20.67
N ALA A 111 12.21 15.08 -20.82
CA ALA A 111 11.60 15.49 -22.09
C ALA A 111 12.60 15.58 -23.26
N ALA A 112 13.89 15.82 -22.99
CA ALA A 112 14.96 15.87 -23.98
C ALA A 112 15.61 14.49 -24.24
N ARG A 113 14.96 13.39 -23.83
CA ARG A 113 15.48 12.02 -23.92
C ARG A 113 16.82 11.78 -23.21
N LYS A 114 17.19 12.66 -22.27
CA LYS A 114 18.39 12.45 -21.44
C LYS A 114 18.06 11.58 -20.25
N ILE A 115 18.97 10.65 -19.97
CA ILE A 115 18.92 9.77 -18.81
C ILE A 115 19.50 10.52 -17.61
N GLN A 116 18.80 10.45 -16.49
CA GLN A 116 19.22 11.06 -15.23
C GLN A 116 18.80 10.18 -14.05
N PRO A 117 19.54 10.18 -12.93
CA PRO A 117 19.11 9.48 -11.72
C PRO A 117 17.77 10.05 -11.23
N LEU A 118 16.95 9.20 -10.59
CA LEU A 118 15.68 9.64 -10.00
C LEU A 118 15.89 10.75 -8.96
N LEU A 119 16.91 10.58 -8.11
CA LEU A 119 17.35 11.57 -7.14
C LEU A 119 18.54 12.32 -7.74
N SER A 120 18.29 13.54 -8.23
CA SER A 120 19.32 14.35 -8.92
C SER A 120 20.16 15.21 -7.98
N ALA A 121 19.72 15.39 -6.73
CA ALA A 121 20.43 16.16 -5.71
C ALA A 121 20.48 15.42 -4.37
N ASN A 122 21.58 15.56 -3.63
CA ASN A 122 21.83 14.89 -2.35
C ASN A 122 20.79 15.20 -1.25
N GLN A 123 19.96 16.24 -1.42
CA GLN A 123 18.93 16.65 -0.45
C GLN A 123 17.50 16.39 -0.92
N GLN A 124 17.31 15.89 -2.15
CA GLN A 124 15.96 15.63 -2.67
C GLN A 124 15.37 14.38 -2.00
N THR A 125 14.21 14.53 -1.37
CA THR A 125 13.48 13.38 -0.81
C THR A 125 12.79 12.58 -1.93
N VAL A 126 12.53 11.29 -1.68
CA VAL A 126 11.82 10.42 -2.62
C VAL A 126 10.43 10.97 -2.95
N GLY A 127 9.70 11.45 -1.94
CA GLY A 127 8.39 12.08 -2.12
C GLY A 127 8.44 13.31 -3.04
N GLN A 128 9.48 14.14 -2.94
CA GLN A 128 9.66 15.27 -3.86
C GLN A 128 9.98 14.82 -5.28
N ALA A 129 10.83 13.79 -5.44
CA ALA A 129 11.20 13.27 -6.76
C ALA A 129 10.02 12.64 -7.51
N LEU A 130 9.13 11.97 -6.76
CA LEU A 130 7.99 11.21 -7.26
C LEU A 130 6.65 11.93 -7.13
N ARG A 131 6.65 13.24 -6.85
CA ARG A 131 5.43 14.06 -6.82
C ARG A 131 4.65 14.02 -8.14
N PHE A 132 5.36 13.83 -9.25
CA PHE A 132 4.80 13.70 -10.60
C PHE A 132 5.32 12.43 -11.26
N PRO A 133 4.55 11.81 -12.18
CA PRO A 133 4.99 10.64 -12.93
C PRO A 133 6.33 10.89 -13.65
N ARG A 134 7.21 9.89 -13.60
CA ARG A 134 8.50 9.88 -14.27
C ARG A 134 8.56 8.71 -15.25
N GLU A 135 9.12 8.95 -16.42
CA GLU A 135 9.37 7.89 -17.41
C GLU A 135 10.63 7.14 -16.97
N ILE A 136 10.51 5.85 -16.70
CA ILE A 136 11.63 5.00 -16.27
C ILE A 136 12.43 4.58 -17.51
N PHE A 137 13.76 4.75 -17.47
CA PHE A 137 14.62 4.36 -18.59
C PHE A 137 14.79 2.85 -18.71
N ASN A 138 14.97 2.15 -17.58
CA ASN A 138 15.13 0.70 -17.53
C ASN A 138 14.42 0.15 -16.29
N PRO A 139 13.35 -0.67 -16.45
CA PRO A 139 12.57 -1.16 -15.33
C PRO A 139 13.19 -2.36 -14.62
N ARG A 140 14.30 -2.93 -15.09
CA ARG A 140 14.87 -4.19 -14.56
C ARG A 140 15.04 -4.19 -13.05
N CYS A 141 15.57 -3.11 -12.47
CA CYS A 141 15.74 -3.01 -11.01
C CYS A 141 14.40 -3.01 -10.24
N LEU A 142 13.33 -2.47 -10.81
CA LEU A 142 11.99 -2.50 -10.24
C LEU A 142 11.43 -3.91 -10.26
N ILE A 143 11.59 -4.61 -11.38
CA ILE A 143 11.15 -6.00 -11.56
C ILE A 143 11.89 -6.92 -10.58
N ASP A 144 13.22 -6.83 -10.53
CA ASP A 144 14.04 -7.64 -9.63
C ASP A 144 13.64 -7.42 -8.15
N HIS A 145 13.36 -6.17 -7.76
CA HIS A 145 12.93 -5.84 -6.40
C HIS A 145 11.51 -6.34 -6.10
N ALA A 146 10.57 -6.19 -7.03
CA ALA A 146 9.21 -6.69 -6.93
C ALA A 146 9.21 -8.22 -6.77
N THR A 147 9.95 -8.94 -7.61
CA THR A 147 10.11 -10.40 -7.49
C THR A 147 10.69 -10.81 -6.14
N ALA A 148 11.66 -10.06 -5.61
CA ALA A 148 12.20 -10.32 -4.28
C ALA A 148 11.15 -10.17 -3.17
N ILE A 149 10.29 -9.14 -3.24
CA ILE A 149 9.17 -8.96 -2.30
C ILE A 149 8.16 -10.11 -2.43
N GLU A 150 7.78 -10.46 -3.66
CA GLU A 150 6.80 -11.52 -3.96
C GLU A 150 7.24 -12.91 -3.46
N GLN A 151 8.56 -13.15 -3.37
CA GLN A 151 9.12 -14.38 -2.83
C GLN A 151 9.21 -14.41 -1.29
N MET A 152 8.94 -13.29 -0.62
CA MET A 152 8.98 -13.20 0.85
C MET A 152 7.59 -13.37 1.44
N ALA A 153 7.46 -14.30 2.39
CA ALA A 153 6.33 -14.29 3.30
C ALA A 153 6.48 -13.09 4.27
N PRO A 154 5.50 -12.16 4.30
CA PRO A 154 5.58 -10.97 5.13
C PRO A 154 5.43 -11.30 6.61
N ASP A 155 5.89 -10.41 7.47
CA ASP A 155 5.52 -10.37 8.87
C ASP A 155 4.25 -9.53 9.02
N PHE A 156 3.21 -10.06 9.65
CA PHE A 156 1.96 -9.33 9.92
C PHE A 156 2.04 -8.65 11.28
N ILE A 157 1.60 -7.40 11.38
CA ILE A 157 1.49 -6.68 12.66
C ILE A 157 0.03 -6.52 13.04
N SER A 158 -0.37 -7.23 14.10
CA SER A 158 -1.67 -7.10 14.75
C SER A 158 -1.53 -6.14 15.94
N TYR A 159 -2.36 -5.11 16.01
CA TYR A 159 -2.33 -4.09 17.06
C TYR A 159 -3.71 -3.46 17.23
N ARG A 160 -3.87 -2.66 18.29
CA ARG A 160 -5.04 -1.79 18.45
C ARG A 160 -4.70 -0.36 18.08
N ILE A 161 -5.54 0.25 17.25
CA ILE A 161 -5.34 1.63 16.81
C ILE A 161 -5.35 2.60 18.00
N GLN A 162 -6.23 2.37 18.97
CA GLN A 162 -6.44 3.28 20.10
C GLN A 162 -5.20 3.47 20.98
N ASP A 163 -4.42 2.41 21.20
CA ASP A 163 -3.35 2.39 22.21
C ASP A 163 -2.07 1.63 21.79
N GLY A 164 -2.07 0.93 20.65
CA GLY A 164 -0.94 0.14 20.15
C GLY A 164 -0.19 0.74 18.95
N THR A 165 -0.69 1.82 18.35
CA THR A 165 -0.16 2.34 17.07
C THR A 165 1.32 2.75 17.12
N GLU A 166 1.75 3.41 18.19
CA GLU A 166 3.16 3.83 18.35
C GLU A 166 4.10 2.62 18.45
N GLN A 167 3.73 1.61 19.21
CA GLN A 167 4.52 0.39 19.35
C GLN A 167 4.55 -0.41 18.04
N ALA A 168 3.41 -0.50 17.34
CA ALA A 168 3.33 -1.11 16.02
C ALA A 168 4.25 -0.40 15.00
N PHE A 169 4.27 0.94 15.03
CA PHE A 169 5.21 1.74 14.22
C PHE A 169 6.67 1.38 14.54
N GLY A 170 7.04 1.33 15.81
CA GLY A 170 8.39 0.98 16.25
C GLY A 170 8.80 -0.43 15.80
N LEU A 171 7.90 -1.40 15.94
CA LEU A 171 8.10 -2.78 15.49
C LEU A 171 8.27 -2.86 13.97
N ALA A 172 7.35 -2.28 13.20
CA ALA A 172 7.43 -2.24 11.74
C ALA A 172 8.77 -1.66 11.27
N ARG A 173 9.20 -0.54 11.89
CA ARG A 173 10.48 0.10 11.54
C ARG A 173 11.65 -0.84 11.81
N ARG A 174 11.66 -1.52 12.95
CA ARG A 174 12.70 -2.49 13.30
C ARG A 174 12.71 -3.67 12.32
N LEU A 175 11.56 -4.23 11.98
CA LEU A 175 11.46 -5.34 11.04
C LEU A 175 12.00 -4.96 9.67
N ILE A 176 11.58 -3.81 9.12
CA ILE A 176 12.04 -3.31 7.82
C ILE A 176 13.55 -3.04 7.83
N GLN A 177 14.08 -2.41 8.88
CA GLN A 177 15.53 -2.20 9.04
C GLN A 177 16.34 -3.50 9.08
N ASN A 178 15.71 -4.62 9.45
CA ASN A 178 16.32 -5.96 9.44
C ASN A 178 16.01 -6.74 8.15
N GLY A 179 15.59 -6.06 7.07
CA GLY A 179 15.35 -6.68 5.78
C GLY A 179 14.10 -7.57 5.74
N ARG A 180 13.10 -7.30 6.60
CA ARG A 180 11.82 -8.00 6.56
C ARG A 180 10.80 -7.22 5.74
N SER A 181 9.98 -7.96 5.00
CA SER A 181 8.73 -7.47 4.43
C SER A 181 7.65 -7.46 5.53
N VAL A 182 6.87 -6.39 5.61
CA VAL A 182 5.89 -6.16 6.69
C VAL A 182 4.52 -5.82 6.10
N PHE A 183 3.50 -6.55 6.53
CA PHE A 183 2.11 -6.17 6.33
C PHE A 183 1.58 -5.48 7.58
N TRP A 184 1.21 -4.21 7.44
CA TRP A 184 0.64 -3.39 8.49
C TRP A 184 -0.65 -2.74 7.99
N ASP A 185 -1.79 -3.37 8.32
CA ASP A 185 -3.16 -3.08 7.85
C ASP A 185 -3.39 -1.68 7.24
N ARG A 186 -3.39 -0.60 8.04
CA ARG A 186 -3.70 0.78 7.67
C ARG A 186 -2.79 1.33 6.58
N TRP A 187 -1.59 0.80 6.46
CA TRP A 187 -0.55 1.31 5.57
C TRP A 187 -0.18 0.36 4.43
N SER A 188 -0.56 -0.92 4.54
CA SER A 188 -0.40 -1.93 3.48
C SER A 188 -1.69 -2.16 2.69
N LEU A 189 -2.85 -1.84 3.26
CA LEU A 189 -4.09 -1.80 2.51
C LEU A 189 -4.13 -0.55 1.61
N PRO A 190 -4.88 -0.59 0.50
CA PRO A 190 -5.06 0.57 -0.35
C PRO A 190 -5.48 1.78 0.48
N ARG A 191 -4.67 2.85 0.50
CA ARG A 191 -4.92 4.10 1.26
C ARG A 191 -6.30 4.73 1.04
N ARG A 192 -7.03 4.27 0.01
CA ARG A 192 -8.40 4.65 -0.31
C ARG A 192 -9.43 4.15 0.71
N LEU A 193 -9.14 3.09 1.48
CA LEU A 193 -10.00 2.57 2.55
C LEU A 193 -10.15 3.52 3.74
N SER A 194 -9.08 4.25 4.10
CA SER A 194 -9.10 5.13 5.29
C SER A 194 -9.36 6.60 4.98
N GLU A 195 -9.15 7.06 3.75
CA GLU A 195 -9.17 8.50 3.40
C GLU A 195 -10.27 8.93 2.42
N ARG A 196 -10.99 8.01 1.76
CA ARG A 196 -11.95 8.35 0.67
C ARG A 196 -13.40 7.96 0.90
N HIS A 197 -13.80 7.54 2.10
CA HIS A 197 -15.19 7.17 2.40
C HIS A 197 -15.79 6.15 1.40
N GLN A 198 -14.97 5.28 0.80
CA GLN A 198 -15.50 4.12 0.10
C GLN A 198 -15.96 3.17 1.21
N GLU A 199 -17.27 2.94 1.31
CA GLU A 199 -17.81 1.88 2.16
C GLU A 199 -17.27 0.57 1.60
N VAL A 200 -16.40 -0.08 2.37
CA VAL A 200 -15.87 -1.38 1.98
C VAL A 200 -16.51 -2.44 2.84
N ASP A 201 -16.86 -3.56 2.21
CA ASP A 201 -17.55 -4.64 2.88
C ASP A 201 -16.64 -5.25 3.95
N ALA A 202 -17.20 -5.35 5.16
CA ALA A 202 -16.47 -5.83 6.32
C ALA A 202 -16.07 -7.30 6.18
N ALA A 203 -16.89 -8.14 5.54
CA ALA A 203 -16.58 -9.55 5.32
C ALA A 203 -15.45 -9.70 4.30
N ALA A 204 -15.44 -8.91 3.23
CA ALA A 204 -14.36 -8.89 2.25
C ALA A 204 -13.02 -8.44 2.88
N LEU A 205 -13.06 -7.42 3.74
CA LEU A 205 -11.89 -6.97 4.51
C LEU A 205 -11.38 -8.07 5.44
N ASP A 206 -12.29 -8.71 6.18
CA ASP A 206 -11.96 -9.78 7.12
C ASP A 206 -11.35 -10.98 6.41
N GLU A 207 -11.94 -11.41 5.30
CA GLU A 207 -11.41 -12.50 4.47
C GLU A 207 -10.00 -12.18 3.98
N HIS A 208 -9.79 -10.97 3.46
CA HIS A 208 -8.48 -10.53 3.00
C HIS A 208 -7.44 -10.52 4.13
N ILE A 209 -7.78 -9.98 5.31
CA ILE A 209 -6.87 -10.00 6.47
C ILE A 209 -6.52 -11.45 6.86
N MET A 210 -7.51 -12.35 6.89
CA MET A 210 -7.28 -13.76 7.20
C MET A 210 -6.38 -14.44 6.17
N GLU A 211 -6.54 -14.15 4.89
CA GLU A 211 -5.65 -14.64 3.83
C GLU A 211 -4.21 -14.14 4.02
N ILE A 212 -4.02 -12.87 4.33
CA ILE A 212 -2.70 -12.32 4.62
C ILE A 212 -2.09 -13.01 5.85
N ILE A 213 -2.84 -13.23 6.92
CA ILE A 213 -2.36 -13.98 8.10
C ILE A 213 -1.95 -15.41 7.72
N ARG A 214 -2.73 -16.10 6.87
CA ARG A 214 -2.37 -17.42 6.35
C ARG A 214 -1.10 -17.39 5.51
N GLY A 215 -0.86 -16.35 4.73
CA GLY A 215 0.36 -16.17 3.92
C GLY A 215 1.58 -15.66 4.71
N SER A 216 1.36 -15.08 5.89
CA SER A 216 2.42 -14.45 6.68
C SER A 216 3.36 -15.47 7.32
N ARG A 217 4.63 -15.09 7.48
CA ARG A 217 5.63 -15.90 8.17
C ARG A 217 5.37 -15.95 9.68
N VAL A 218 5.09 -14.79 10.25
CA VAL A 218 4.86 -14.56 11.69
C VAL A 218 3.78 -13.50 11.83
N VAL A 219 2.94 -13.64 12.86
CA VAL A 219 2.00 -12.61 13.29
C VAL A 219 2.50 -12.04 14.61
N TRP A 220 2.87 -10.77 14.60
CA TRP A 220 3.28 -10.05 15.80
C TRP A 220 2.08 -9.38 16.45
N GLY A 221 1.69 -9.83 17.65
CA GLY A 221 0.67 -9.16 18.46
C GLY A 221 1.29 -8.09 19.32
N VAL A 222 0.96 -6.83 19.05
CA VAL A 222 1.45 -5.67 19.80
C VAL A 222 0.63 -5.51 21.07
N SER A 223 1.22 -5.87 22.21
CA SER A 223 0.59 -5.85 23.52
C SER A 223 0.32 -4.42 23.96
N SER A 224 -0.97 -4.11 24.06
CA SER A 224 -1.50 -2.89 24.65
C SER A 224 -2.62 -3.24 25.62
N GLU A 225 -3.05 -2.28 26.45
CA GLU A 225 -4.09 -2.49 27.46
C GLU A 225 -5.37 -3.08 26.86
N LEU A 226 -5.73 -2.63 25.65
CA LEU A 226 -6.96 -3.00 24.96
C LEU A 226 -6.78 -4.10 23.91
N TYR A 227 -5.57 -4.67 23.75
CA TYR A 227 -5.25 -5.62 22.68
C TYR A 227 -6.10 -6.90 22.69
N GLY A 228 -6.41 -7.40 23.89
CA GLY A 228 -7.17 -8.63 24.10
C GLY A 228 -8.66 -8.43 24.38
N LEU A 229 -9.21 -7.23 24.18
CA LEU A 229 -10.61 -6.96 24.47
C LEU A 229 -11.54 -7.91 23.72
N THR A 230 -12.51 -8.47 24.43
CA THR A 230 -13.48 -9.41 23.86
C THR A 230 -14.27 -8.77 22.72
N GLY A 231 -14.31 -9.46 21.57
CA GLY A 231 -15.01 -9.00 20.37
C GLY A 231 -14.24 -7.97 19.55
N SER A 232 -12.97 -7.71 19.87
CA SER A 232 -12.11 -6.85 19.06
C SER A 232 -11.47 -7.60 17.88
N TYR A 233 -11.21 -6.88 16.79
CA TYR A 233 -10.50 -7.42 15.62
C TYR A 233 -9.14 -8.05 15.97
N SER A 234 -8.34 -7.39 16.81
CA SER A 234 -7.04 -7.93 17.24
C SER A 234 -7.16 -9.24 18.02
N GLN A 235 -8.26 -9.44 18.76
CA GLN A 235 -8.50 -10.72 19.42
C GLN A 235 -8.77 -11.85 18.42
N LEU A 236 -9.55 -11.57 17.36
CA LEU A 236 -9.82 -12.54 16.29
C LEU A 236 -8.53 -12.90 15.54
N GLU A 237 -7.72 -11.90 15.18
CA GLU A 237 -6.41 -12.10 14.55
C GLU A 237 -5.46 -12.91 15.45
N LYS A 238 -5.43 -12.61 16.75
CA LYS A 238 -4.65 -13.36 17.74
C LYS A 238 -5.08 -14.83 17.78
N GLN A 239 -6.37 -15.10 18.00
CA GLN A 239 -6.88 -16.48 18.09
C GLN A 239 -6.59 -17.27 16.81
N PHE A 240 -6.84 -16.66 15.66
CA PHE A 240 -6.59 -17.30 14.37
C PHE A 240 -5.10 -17.58 14.14
N SER A 241 -4.23 -16.63 14.47
CA SER A 241 -2.77 -16.80 14.31
C SER A 241 -2.14 -17.75 15.34
N GLU A 242 -2.70 -17.86 16.55
CA GLU A 242 -2.35 -18.88 17.54
C GLU A 242 -2.70 -20.28 17.04
N GLN A 243 -3.90 -20.47 16.46
CA GLN A 243 -4.30 -21.74 15.84
C GLN A 243 -3.35 -22.17 14.71
N LEU A 244 -2.79 -21.21 13.97
CA LEU A 244 -1.79 -21.45 12.93
C LEU A 244 -0.35 -21.61 13.46
N GLY A 245 -0.11 -21.44 14.76
CA GLY A 245 1.22 -21.48 15.38
C GLY A 245 2.13 -20.29 15.02
N LYS A 246 1.58 -19.22 14.44
CA LYS A 246 2.31 -18.06 13.90
C LYS A 246 2.39 -16.88 14.86
N PHE A 247 1.55 -16.84 15.89
CA PHE A 247 1.49 -15.74 16.83
C PHE A 247 2.78 -15.58 17.65
N ARG A 248 3.26 -14.34 17.79
CA ARG A 248 4.36 -13.92 18.65
C ARG A 248 4.00 -12.61 19.31
N GLU A 249 4.16 -12.53 20.62
CA GLU A 249 3.86 -11.31 21.37
C GLU A 249 4.99 -10.27 21.26
N PHE A 250 4.63 -8.98 21.19
CA PHE A 250 5.56 -7.85 21.15
C PHE A 250 5.09 -6.69 22.05
N PRO A 251 5.96 -6.09 22.89
CA PRO A 251 7.30 -6.58 23.20
C PRO A 251 7.21 -7.97 23.84
N PRO A 252 8.24 -8.83 23.64
CA PRO A 252 8.26 -10.10 24.35
C PRO A 252 8.23 -9.76 25.84
N TRP A 253 7.20 -10.22 26.55
CA TRP A 253 7.15 -10.08 28.00
C TRP A 253 8.47 -10.59 28.56
N ARG A 254 9.13 -9.79 29.41
CA ARG A 254 10.18 -10.33 30.25
C ARG A 254 9.47 -11.34 31.13
N ALA A 255 9.76 -12.63 30.93
CA ALA A 255 9.61 -13.56 32.03
C ALA A 255 10.59 -13.06 33.10
N ASP A 256 10.04 -12.37 34.10
CA ASP A 256 10.75 -12.17 35.36
C ASP A 256 10.99 -13.55 36.01
#